data_AF-A0A2G9ZQU8-F1
#
_entry.id   AF-A0A2G9ZQU8-F1
#
_cell.length_a   1.000
_cell.length_b   1.000
_cell.length_c   1.000
_cell.angle_alpha   90.00
_cell.angle_beta   90.00
_cell.angle_gamma   90.00
#
_symmetry.space_group_name_H-M   'P 1'
#
loop_
_entity.id
_entity.type
_entity.pdbx_description
1 polymer ?
#
loop_
_entity_poly.entity_id
_entity_poly.type
_entity_poly.pdbx_seq_one_letter_code
_entity_poly.pdbx_strand_id
1 'polypeptide(L)'
;MRKMLESFIRTLGIFPLLWVAIFPVSSFGTSVGEIQDRRESLVPEPIFNGRVYVQEAGRHHSKTVVLIHGLGTSASRDWEEIFPELAQKFHVLAFDLPGFGQSDAGNDLYSPSRYAELMDFLLPQFAKGPVHLVGHSMGGAIALCYAAEHPRNVSRLILASVPGILHRQVYSRFLAQSGSRLLPDIFPQQDAFLDRIAETVLRRAAGKPIPDAWILFTSLTREKFLQADPVRIAAFATAVEDFSPLIGRIITPTLILWGTQDSIASPRTATLLASQIPNARLKWMKGAGHVLMKEQPKEFAGTLLAFLREPDKSLSITQVTETAGSFAAISKGTGRCQDQSCTVFEGSYDAIEITNCRSVLLKNVRTPSVRILESSVIIENSHIGPNKTALSACRSEIVLTGGRIEGEIAVTSEESRLDFAGVTIVGKEAAVKVLASEDPRSGRSVPAALFFSVCPIQSPRYSGYLHGARVILPDRPL
;
A
#
# COMPACT_ATOMS: atom_id res chain seq x y z
N MET A 1 26.93 -35.49 -63.24
CA MET A 1 28.38 -35.81 -63.32
C MET A 1 29.10 -34.56 -63.74
N ARG A 2 29.87 -33.95 -62.84
CA ARG A 2 31.30 -34.30 -62.73
C ARG A 2 31.90 -34.17 -64.13
N LYS A 3 32.42 -33.03 -64.46
CA LYS A 3 33.74 -32.56 -64.06
C LYS A 3 33.79 -31.12 -64.57
N MET A 4 34.33 -30.11 -63.93
CA MET A 4 35.19 -29.92 -62.77
C MET A 4 35.18 -28.38 -62.75
N LEU A 5 34.65 -27.71 -61.73
CA LEU A 5 35.32 -27.58 -60.44
C LEU A 5 36.78 -27.13 -60.64
N GLU A 6 37.10 -26.01 -60.01
CA GLU A 6 38.46 -25.57 -59.72
C GLU A 6 39.29 -25.10 -60.91
N SER A 7 39.10 -23.83 -61.27
CA SER A 7 40.13 -22.83 -60.97
C SER A 7 39.75 -21.52 -61.67
N PHE A 8 39.11 -20.61 -60.94
CA PHE A 8 39.40 -19.16 -60.98
C PHE A 8 38.48 -18.37 -60.01
N ILE A 9 38.26 -18.90 -58.80
CA ILE A 9 37.98 -18.03 -57.65
C ILE A 9 39.31 -17.91 -56.92
N ARG A 10 39.93 -16.74 -57.05
CA ARG A 10 40.82 -16.08 -56.06
C ARG A 10 41.56 -14.99 -56.83
N THR A 11 41.07 -13.75 -56.74
CA THR A 11 41.82 -12.58 -56.27
C THR A 11 40.91 -11.36 -56.48
N LEU A 12 40.70 -10.59 -55.40
CA LEU A 12 40.01 -9.29 -55.30
C LEU A 12 38.47 -9.30 -55.19
N GLY A 13 38.02 -8.95 -53.97
CA GLY A 13 36.62 -8.81 -53.60
C GLY A 13 35.97 -7.54 -54.15
N ILE A 14 34.72 -7.70 -54.57
CA ILE A 14 33.82 -6.63 -54.97
C ILE A 14 32.52 -6.83 -54.18
N PHE A 15 32.16 -5.83 -53.36
CA PHE A 15 30.87 -5.70 -52.68
C PHE A 15 29.77 -5.31 -53.69
N PRO A 16 28.56 -5.90 -53.67
CA PRO A 16 27.45 -5.38 -54.46
C PRO A 16 26.70 -4.27 -53.68
N LEU A 17 26.61 -3.09 -54.31
CA LEU A 17 25.72 -2.00 -53.92
C LEU A 17 24.25 -2.44 -54.08
N LEU A 18 23.50 -2.45 -52.98
CA LEU A 18 22.04 -2.64 -52.97
C LEU A 18 21.37 -1.26 -52.88
N TRP A 19 20.62 -0.92 -53.93
CA TRP A 19 19.73 0.24 -54.00
C TRP A 19 18.61 0.10 -52.95
N VAL A 20 18.51 1.06 -52.03
CA VAL A 20 17.34 1.23 -51.16
C VAL A 20 16.46 2.33 -51.76
N ALA A 21 15.30 1.93 -52.27
CA ALA A 21 14.23 2.84 -52.63
C ALA A 21 13.64 3.46 -51.35
N ILE A 22 13.69 4.79 -51.26
CA ILE A 22 13.09 5.57 -50.18
C ILE A 22 11.57 5.62 -50.42
N PHE A 23 10.82 4.82 -49.66
CA PHE A 23 9.38 5.04 -49.47
C PHE A 23 9.19 5.94 -48.24
N PRO A 24 8.34 6.98 -48.29
CA PRO A 24 7.98 7.72 -47.09
C PRO A 24 7.19 6.77 -46.18
N VAL A 25 7.82 6.32 -45.09
CA VAL A 25 7.11 5.69 -43.99
C VAL A 25 6.30 6.81 -43.33
N SER A 26 5.00 6.86 -43.63
CA SER A 26 4.04 7.57 -42.82
C SER A 26 4.06 6.96 -41.42
N SER A 27 4.81 7.61 -40.53
CA SER A 27 4.78 7.34 -39.11
C SER A 27 3.38 7.65 -38.60
N PHE A 28 2.62 6.60 -38.27
CA PHE A 28 1.56 6.73 -37.26
C PHE A 28 2.23 6.94 -35.90
N GLY A 29 2.77 8.14 -35.70
CA GLY A 29 3.12 8.64 -34.38
C GLY A 29 1.83 9.00 -33.68
N THR A 30 1.51 8.29 -32.60
CA THR A 30 0.63 8.87 -31.58
C THR A 30 1.41 10.00 -30.94
N SER A 31 1.13 11.24 -31.32
CA SER A 31 1.70 12.39 -30.62
C SER A 31 1.16 12.36 -29.20
N VAL A 32 2.05 12.09 -28.24
CA VAL A 32 1.83 12.54 -26.87
C VAL A 32 1.75 14.07 -26.99
N GLY A 33 0.56 14.63 -26.79
CA GLY A 33 0.28 16.04 -27.08
C GLY A 33 1.29 16.95 -26.40
N GLU A 34 1.95 17.80 -27.18
CA GLU A 34 2.91 18.78 -26.70
C GLU A 34 2.21 19.74 -25.72
N ILE A 35 2.70 19.84 -24.48
CA ILE A 35 2.10 20.69 -23.45
C ILE A 35 2.52 22.13 -23.70
N GLN A 36 1.63 22.94 -24.28
CA GLN A 36 1.94 24.31 -24.69
C GLN A 36 2.23 25.28 -23.53
N ASP A 37 1.78 25.00 -22.30
CA ASP A 37 1.91 25.91 -21.15
C ASP A 37 2.72 25.35 -19.97
N ARG A 38 3.60 24.37 -20.22
CA ARG A 38 4.46 23.81 -19.18
C ARG A 38 5.44 24.86 -18.64
N ARG A 39 5.50 24.99 -17.32
CA ARG A 39 6.45 25.83 -16.60
C ARG A 39 7.21 25.00 -15.58
N GLU A 40 8.51 25.24 -15.50
CA GLU A 40 9.43 24.57 -14.59
C GLU A 40 10.12 25.63 -13.72
N SER A 41 10.33 25.33 -12.44
CA SER A 41 10.95 26.26 -11.49
C SER A 41 11.63 25.53 -10.35
N LEU A 42 12.68 26.14 -9.80
CA LEU A 42 13.29 25.74 -8.54
C LEU A 42 12.83 26.70 -7.44
N VAL A 43 12.10 26.18 -6.46
CA VAL A 43 11.53 26.96 -5.37
C VAL A 43 12.37 26.73 -4.11
N PRO A 44 12.97 27.78 -3.51
CA PRO A 44 13.62 27.64 -2.21
C PRO A 44 12.58 27.31 -1.14
N GLU A 45 12.90 26.34 -0.28
CA GLU A 45 11.98 25.86 0.75
C GLU A 45 12.69 25.69 2.11
N PRO A 46 12.00 25.96 3.24
CA PRO A 46 12.64 25.95 4.55
C PRO A 46 12.58 24.59 5.27
N ILE A 47 11.87 23.59 4.75
CA ILE A 47 11.68 22.30 5.41
C ILE A 47 12.98 21.50 5.31
N PHE A 48 13.55 21.34 4.11
CA PHE A 48 14.81 20.62 3.88
C PHE A 48 15.98 21.57 3.63
N ASN A 49 15.77 22.88 3.75
CA ASN A 49 16.79 23.91 3.54
C ASN A 49 17.47 23.79 2.16
N GLY A 50 16.66 23.55 1.13
CA GLY A 50 17.10 23.40 -0.24
C GLY A 50 16.14 24.03 -1.23
N ARG A 51 16.21 23.58 -2.48
CA ARG A 51 15.30 23.96 -3.55
C ARG A 51 14.55 22.74 -4.05
N VAL A 52 13.25 22.90 -4.23
CA VAL A 52 12.38 21.90 -4.84
C VAL A 52 12.13 22.25 -6.29
N TYR A 53 12.37 21.28 -7.17
CA TYR A 53 11.98 21.35 -8.55
C TYR A 53 10.48 21.12 -8.69
N VAL A 54 9.80 22.08 -9.30
CA VAL A 54 8.35 22.09 -9.52
C VAL A 54 8.08 22.26 -11.00
N GLN A 55 7.19 21.42 -11.53
CA GLN A 55 6.61 21.55 -12.86
C GLN A 55 5.10 21.77 -12.76
N GLU A 56 4.57 22.70 -13.54
CA GLU A 56 3.14 22.98 -13.64
C GLU A 56 2.68 23.16 -15.10
N ALA A 57 1.42 22.82 -15.38
CA ALA A 57 0.75 23.05 -16.66
C ALA A 57 -0.77 23.19 -16.46
N GLY A 58 -1.50 23.66 -17.46
CA GLY A 58 -2.95 23.86 -17.36
C GLY A 58 -3.35 24.95 -16.36
N ARG A 59 -2.51 25.98 -16.17
CA ARG A 59 -2.63 27.00 -15.09
C ARG A 59 -3.91 27.85 -15.17
N HIS A 60 -4.59 27.83 -16.31
CA HIS A 60 -5.84 28.52 -16.56
C HIS A 60 -7.06 27.78 -15.95
N HIS A 61 -6.93 26.50 -15.62
CA HIS A 61 -7.97 25.73 -14.95
C HIS A 61 -8.10 26.10 -13.46
N SER A 62 -9.32 26.04 -12.93
CA SER A 62 -9.61 26.44 -11.55
C SER A 62 -9.36 25.34 -10.51
N LYS A 63 -9.34 24.07 -10.93
CA LYS A 63 -9.09 22.91 -10.05
C LYS A 63 -7.65 22.43 -10.24
N THR A 64 -6.93 22.29 -9.13
CA THR A 64 -5.53 21.84 -9.13
C THR A 64 -5.43 20.36 -8.78
N VAL A 65 -4.67 19.60 -9.58
CA VAL A 65 -4.28 18.21 -9.31
C VAL A 65 -2.79 18.19 -8.98
N VAL A 66 -2.42 17.61 -7.86
CA VAL A 66 -1.04 17.49 -7.38
C VAL A 66 -0.62 16.03 -7.49
N LEU A 67 0.49 15.78 -8.19
CA LEU A 67 1.04 14.45 -8.43
C LEU A 67 2.32 14.25 -7.62
N ILE A 68 2.35 13.24 -6.74
CA ILE A 68 3.49 12.92 -5.88
C ILE A 68 4.08 11.56 -6.27
N HIS A 69 5.34 11.57 -6.67
CA HIS A 69 6.05 10.39 -7.18
C HIS A 69 6.51 9.43 -6.06
N GLY A 70 6.88 8.21 -6.44
CA GLY A 70 7.36 7.16 -5.55
C GLY A 70 8.83 7.31 -5.12
N LEU A 71 9.38 6.28 -4.48
CA LEU A 71 10.78 6.26 -4.05
C LEU A 71 11.74 6.09 -5.24
N GLY A 72 12.86 6.81 -5.26
CA GLY A 72 13.97 6.60 -6.20
C GLY A 72 13.74 7.10 -7.63
N THR A 73 12.62 7.78 -7.87
CA THR A 73 12.18 8.26 -9.18
C THR A 73 12.13 9.80 -9.21
N SER A 74 11.33 10.38 -10.11
CA SER A 74 11.04 11.82 -10.21
C SER A 74 9.60 12.01 -10.68
N ALA A 75 9.05 13.20 -10.50
CA ALA A 75 7.70 13.52 -10.98
C ALA A 75 7.58 13.33 -12.49
N SER A 76 8.59 13.78 -13.24
CA SER A 76 8.64 13.62 -14.69
C SER A 76 8.65 12.17 -15.14
N ARG A 77 9.25 11.26 -14.36
CA ARG A 77 9.34 9.83 -14.69
C ARG A 77 8.09 9.07 -14.33
N ASP A 78 7.48 9.32 -13.18
CA ASP A 78 6.30 8.56 -12.74
C ASP A 78 5.03 8.96 -13.47
N TRP A 79 4.91 10.24 -13.80
CA TRP A 79 3.68 10.83 -14.33
C TRP A 79 3.76 11.19 -15.81
N GLU A 80 4.80 10.74 -16.52
CA GLU A 80 5.06 11.11 -17.93
C GLU A 80 3.82 10.96 -18.84
N GLU A 81 3.16 9.80 -18.78
CA GLU A 81 2.00 9.50 -19.61
C GLU A 81 0.70 10.16 -19.12
N ILE A 82 0.61 10.45 -17.82
CA ILE A 82 -0.61 10.94 -17.17
C ILE A 82 -0.69 12.47 -17.16
N PHE A 83 0.46 13.13 -17.00
CA PHE A 83 0.56 14.58 -16.82
C PHE A 83 -0.04 15.37 -18.00
N PRO A 84 0.26 15.06 -19.29
CA PRO A 84 -0.31 15.80 -20.42
C PRO A 84 -1.83 15.66 -20.52
N GLU A 85 -2.38 14.49 -20.20
CA GLU A 85 -3.82 14.26 -20.27
C GLU A 85 -4.58 15.03 -19.19
N LEU A 86 -4.02 15.09 -17.97
CA LEU A 86 -4.59 15.88 -16.88
C LEU A 86 -4.52 17.39 -17.15
N ALA A 87 -3.41 17.87 -17.74
CA ALA A 87 -3.18 19.30 -17.99
C ALA A 87 -4.19 19.94 -18.95
N GLN A 88 -4.89 19.13 -19.74
CA GLN A 88 -5.98 19.60 -20.62
C GLN A 88 -7.26 20.00 -19.87
N LYS A 89 -7.39 19.62 -18.59
CA LYS A 89 -8.63 19.74 -17.81
C LYS A 89 -8.43 20.31 -16.41
N PHE A 90 -7.20 20.27 -15.91
CA PHE A 90 -6.82 20.67 -14.57
C PHE A 90 -5.53 21.49 -14.61
N HIS A 91 -5.33 22.29 -13.57
CA HIS A 91 -4.01 22.83 -13.27
C HIS A 91 -3.22 21.69 -12.63
N VAL A 92 -2.21 21.16 -13.31
CA VAL A 92 -1.44 20.02 -12.82
C VAL A 92 -0.15 20.53 -12.22
N LEU A 93 0.12 20.14 -10.98
CA LEU A 93 1.34 20.40 -10.26
C LEU A 93 2.03 19.08 -9.98
N ALA A 94 3.33 18.98 -10.28
CA ALA A 94 4.14 17.87 -9.83
C ALA A 94 5.50 18.41 -9.39
N PHE A 95 6.10 17.80 -8.38
CA PHE A 95 7.40 18.22 -7.87
C PHE A 95 8.29 17.01 -7.63
N ASP A 96 9.58 17.20 -7.85
CA ASP A 96 10.56 16.21 -7.42
C ASP A 96 10.73 16.35 -5.90
N LEU A 97 10.52 15.28 -5.16
CA LEU A 97 10.69 15.28 -3.71
C LEU A 97 12.15 15.63 -3.38
N PRO A 98 12.42 16.48 -2.36
CA PRO A 98 13.78 16.66 -1.83
C PRO A 98 14.50 15.33 -1.63
N GLY A 99 15.74 15.23 -2.09
CA GLY A 99 16.47 13.96 -2.17
C GLY A 99 16.35 13.21 -3.51
N PHE A 100 15.53 13.69 -4.45
CA PHE A 100 15.24 13.02 -5.71
C PHE A 100 15.17 13.97 -6.91
N GLY A 101 15.34 13.40 -8.11
CA GLY A 101 15.17 14.12 -9.37
C GLY A 101 16.06 15.36 -9.48
N GLN A 102 15.45 16.50 -9.78
CA GLN A 102 16.11 17.80 -9.90
C GLN A 102 16.06 18.66 -8.62
N SER A 103 15.44 18.15 -7.55
CA SER A 103 15.44 18.81 -6.25
C SER A 103 16.77 18.61 -5.53
N ASP A 104 17.13 19.56 -4.67
CA ASP A 104 18.34 19.43 -3.86
C ASP A 104 18.25 18.17 -2.97
N ALA A 105 19.41 17.56 -2.72
CA ALA A 105 19.55 16.31 -1.97
C ALA A 105 20.63 16.44 -0.90
N GLY A 106 20.46 15.73 0.21
CA GLY A 106 21.33 15.82 1.38
C GLY A 106 21.09 14.69 2.38
N ASN A 107 21.46 14.93 3.64
CA ASN A 107 21.33 13.97 4.74
C ASN A 107 20.18 14.36 5.67
N ASP A 108 19.04 14.69 5.11
CA ASP A 108 17.85 15.12 5.86
C ASP A 108 16.96 13.95 6.24
N LEU A 109 16.01 14.20 7.16
CA LEU A 109 14.97 13.23 7.47
C LEU A 109 13.86 13.28 6.42
N TYR A 110 13.96 12.41 5.42
CA TYR A 110 12.98 12.24 4.35
C TYR A 110 11.78 11.36 4.76
N SER A 111 11.05 11.72 5.82
CA SER A 111 9.85 10.98 6.26
C SER A 111 8.58 11.46 5.54
N PRO A 112 7.54 10.61 5.43
CA PRO A 112 6.25 11.02 4.87
C PRO A 112 5.64 12.26 5.54
N SER A 113 5.71 12.34 6.87
CA SER A 113 5.31 13.50 7.67
C SER A 113 6.10 14.77 7.31
N ARG A 114 7.42 14.68 7.16
CA ARG A 114 8.26 15.83 6.78
C ARG A 114 7.99 16.32 5.36
N TYR A 115 7.68 15.42 4.43
CA TYR A 115 7.22 15.82 3.10
C TYR A 115 5.82 16.43 3.12
N ALA A 116 4.93 16.04 4.04
CA ALA A 116 3.63 16.68 4.20
C ALA A 116 3.79 18.15 4.66
N GLU A 117 4.74 18.44 5.56
CA GLU A 117 5.08 19.83 5.93
C GLU A 117 5.57 20.64 4.72
N LEU A 118 6.40 20.04 3.87
CA LEU A 118 6.84 20.68 2.62
C LEU A 118 5.64 21.01 1.72
N MET A 119 4.69 20.09 1.59
CA MET A 119 3.49 20.33 0.82
C MET A 119 2.66 21.50 1.37
N ASP A 120 2.53 21.61 2.69
CA ASP A 120 1.82 22.73 3.30
C ASP A 120 2.47 24.08 2.97
N PHE A 121 3.80 24.11 2.85
CA PHE A 121 4.54 25.28 2.37
C PHE A 121 4.38 25.54 0.87
N LEU A 122 4.44 24.50 0.04
CA LEU A 122 4.43 24.64 -1.43
C LEU A 122 3.03 24.96 -1.98
N LEU A 123 2.00 24.22 -1.56
CA LEU A 123 0.69 24.26 -2.21
C LEU A 123 0.05 25.66 -2.26
N PRO A 124 0.08 26.50 -1.20
CA PRO A 124 -0.48 27.85 -1.26
C PRO A 124 0.16 28.77 -2.30
N GLN A 125 1.38 28.46 -2.78
CA GLN A 125 2.09 29.26 -3.79
C GLN A 125 1.60 28.96 -5.21
N PHE A 126 1.01 27.78 -5.43
CA PHE A 126 0.59 27.31 -6.75
C PHE A 126 -0.93 27.16 -6.87
N ALA A 127 -1.61 26.71 -5.81
CA ALA A 127 -3.03 26.42 -5.83
C ALA A 127 -3.88 27.54 -5.21
N LYS A 128 -5.03 27.83 -5.82
CA LYS A 128 -5.98 28.87 -5.35
C LYS A 128 -7.00 28.36 -4.31
N GLY A 129 -6.92 27.09 -3.93
CA GLY A 129 -7.88 26.43 -3.06
C GLY A 129 -7.55 24.94 -2.85
N PRO A 130 -8.48 24.17 -2.29
CA PRO A 130 -8.24 22.76 -1.98
C PRO A 130 -7.93 21.93 -3.23
N VAL A 131 -6.88 21.10 -3.15
CA VAL A 131 -6.34 20.35 -4.30
C VAL A 131 -6.90 18.94 -4.40
N HIS A 132 -6.79 18.34 -5.58
CA HIS A 132 -6.89 16.89 -5.75
C HIS A 132 -5.49 16.30 -5.61
N LEU A 133 -5.31 15.35 -4.70
CA LEU A 133 -4.01 14.82 -4.35
C LEU A 133 -3.85 13.39 -4.84
N VAL A 134 -2.84 13.14 -5.67
CA VAL A 134 -2.54 11.83 -6.24
C VAL A 134 -1.14 11.43 -5.80
N GLY A 135 -1.04 10.35 -5.03
CA GLY A 135 0.25 9.82 -4.58
C GLY A 135 0.43 8.37 -4.99
N HIS A 136 1.59 8.05 -5.55
CA HIS A 136 2.01 6.68 -5.83
C HIS A 136 3.11 6.22 -4.88
N SER A 137 2.98 5.00 -4.37
CA SER A 137 3.98 4.37 -3.49
C SER A 137 4.29 5.28 -2.29
N MET A 138 5.56 5.68 -2.09
CA MET A 138 5.95 6.66 -1.08
C MET A 138 5.18 7.99 -1.19
N GLY A 139 4.91 8.47 -2.41
CA GLY A 139 4.07 9.64 -2.65
C GLY A 139 2.64 9.46 -2.13
N GLY A 140 2.12 8.23 -2.13
CA GLY A 140 0.84 7.89 -1.51
C GLY A 140 0.88 7.96 0.02
N ALA A 141 1.99 7.55 0.64
CA ALA A 141 2.18 7.69 2.09
C ALA A 141 2.26 9.18 2.50
N ILE A 142 2.95 10.00 1.72
CA ILE A 142 3.01 11.46 1.90
C ILE A 142 1.61 12.07 1.75
N ALA A 143 0.89 11.68 0.69
CA ALA A 143 -0.46 12.17 0.44
C ALA A 143 -1.44 11.82 1.56
N LEU A 144 -1.30 10.61 2.13
CA LEU A 144 -2.07 10.14 3.27
C LEU A 144 -1.80 11.01 4.51
N CYS A 145 -0.54 11.29 4.84
CA CYS A 145 -0.19 12.19 5.95
C CYS A 145 -0.79 13.59 5.75
N TYR A 146 -0.56 14.19 4.58
CA TYR A 146 -1.06 15.54 4.29
C TYR A 146 -2.60 15.63 4.37
N ALA A 147 -3.32 14.64 3.82
CA ALA A 147 -4.77 14.63 3.87
C ALA A 147 -5.35 14.43 5.28
N ALA A 148 -4.63 13.69 6.15
CA ALA A 148 -5.03 13.50 7.54
C ALA A 148 -4.84 14.78 8.39
N GLU A 149 -3.80 15.56 8.10
CA GLU A 149 -3.43 16.76 8.85
C GLU A 149 -4.12 18.03 8.31
N HIS A 150 -4.33 18.11 7.00
CA HIS A 150 -4.89 19.26 6.30
C HIS A 150 -6.18 18.89 5.52
N PRO A 151 -7.20 18.27 6.15
CA PRO A 151 -8.37 17.74 5.43
C PRO A 151 -9.17 18.81 4.67
N ARG A 152 -9.09 20.08 5.08
CA ARG A 152 -9.74 21.21 4.38
C ARG A 152 -9.02 21.63 3.10
N ASN A 153 -7.74 21.27 2.95
CA ASN A 153 -6.91 21.63 1.80
C ASN A 153 -6.94 20.54 0.73
N VAL A 154 -7.64 19.41 0.95
CA VAL A 154 -7.71 18.29 0.02
C VAL A 154 -9.16 18.00 -0.35
N SER A 155 -9.51 18.24 -1.61
CA SER A 155 -10.84 17.94 -2.16
C SER A 155 -11.03 16.45 -2.45
N ARG A 156 -9.99 15.79 -2.97
CA ARG A 156 -9.99 14.37 -3.33
C ARG A 156 -8.62 13.77 -3.07
N LEU A 157 -8.57 12.57 -2.53
CA LEU A 157 -7.34 11.82 -2.27
C LEU A 157 -7.29 10.58 -3.15
N ILE A 158 -6.17 10.34 -3.80
CA ILE A 158 -5.94 9.15 -4.64
C ILE A 158 -4.65 8.50 -4.16
N LEU A 159 -4.77 7.25 -3.69
CA LEU A 159 -3.70 6.45 -3.11
C LEU A 159 -3.41 5.26 -4.03
N ALA A 160 -2.25 5.24 -4.67
CA ALA A 160 -1.84 4.16 -5.56
C ALA A 160 -0.68 3.35 -4.94
N SER A 161 -0.88 2.06 -4.69
CA SER A 161 0.17 1.12 -4.24
C SER A 161 1.01 1.59 -3.04
N VAL A 162 0.37 2.05 -1.96
CA VAL A 162 1.02 2.66 -0.78
C VAL A 162 1.73 1.62 0.12
N PRO A 163 3.07 1.69 0.32
CA PRO A 163 3.78 0.81 1.25
C PRO A 163 3.70 1.34 2.70
N GLY A 164 4.27 0.58 3.65
CA GLY A 164 4.50 1.07 5.03
C GLY A 164 3.32 1.05 5.99
N ILE A 165 2.10 0.74 5.52
CA ILE A 165 0.91 0.72 6.38
C ILE A 165 0.80 -0.54 7.25
N LEU A 166 1.17 -1.70 6.68
CA LEU A 166 1.24 -2.96 7.44
C LEU A 166 2.42 -2.91 8.40
N HIS A 167 2.24 -3.51 9.58
CA HIS A 167 3.34 -3.61 10.53
C HIS A 167 4.56 -4.31 9.90
N ARG A 168 5.76 -3.78 10.16
CA ARG A 168 7.01 -4.19 9.51
C ARG A 168 7.24 -5.70 9.46
N GLN A 169 6.90 -6.45 10.51
CA GLN A 169 7.10 -7.91 10.52
C GLN A 169 6.15 -8.64 9.56
N VAL A 170 4.92 -8.14 9.41
CA VAL A 170 3.94 -8.64 8.43
C VAL A 170 4.42 -8.30 7.02
N TYR A 171 4.90 -7.07 6.83
CA TYR A 171 5.43 -6.62 5.55
C TYR A 171 6.71 -7.38 5.12
N SER A 172 7.67 -7.59 6.03
CA SER A 172 8.88 -8.37 5.74
C SER A 172 8.57 -9.82 5.35
N ARG A 173 7.56 -10.43 6.00
CA ARG A 173 7.07 -11.76 5.61
C ARG A 173 6.46 -11.75 4.20
N PHE A 174 5.66 -10.73 3.89
CA PHE A 174 5.08 -10.57 2.56
C PHE A 174 6.17 -10.46 1.48
N LEU A 175 7.20 -9.64 1.68
CA LEU A 175 8.32 -9.52 0.73
C LEU A 175 9.05 -10.85 0.54
N ALA A 176 9.34 -11.56 1.64
CA ALA A 176 10.02 -12.85 1.59
C ALA A 176 9.20 -13.91 0.82
N GLN A 177 7.87 -13.89 0.95
CA GLN A 177 6.96 -14.83 0.28
C GLN A 177 6.68 -14.47 -1.17
N SER A 178 6.66 -13.18 -1.51
CA SER A 178 6.34 -12.70 -2.86
C SER A 178 7.48 -12.94 -3.86
N GLY A 179 8.60 -13.51 -3.41
CA GLY A 179 9.72 -13.85 -4.27
C GLY A 179 10.37 -12.62 -4.90
N SER A 180 10.38 -11.48 -4.19
CA SER A 180 10.82 -10.15 -4.66
C SER A 180 12.32 -10.04 -5.04
N ARG A 181 12.95 -11.13 -5.46
CA ARG A 181 14.26 -11.19 -6.16
C ARG A 181 14.25 -10.51 -7.55
N LEU A 182 13.19 -9.78 -7.90
CA LEU A 182 12.96 -9.12 -9.20
C LEU A 182 12.88 -7.59 -9.08
N LEU A 183 13.74 -7.00 -8.25
CA LEU A 183 13.99 -5.55 -8.21
C LEU A 183 14.87 -4.94 -9.34
N PRO A 184 15.56 -5.70 -10.24
CA PRO A 184 16.47 -5.09 -11.22
C PRO A 184 15.81 -4.06 -12.17
N ASP A 185 14.55 -4.25 -12.57
CA ASP A 185 13.94 -3.40 -13.60
C ASP A 185 13.38 -2.06 -13.08
N ILE A 186 13.09 -1.95 -11.78
CA ILE A 186 12.55 -0.73 -11.16
C ILE A 186 13.67 0.14 -10.58
N PHE A 187 14.77 -0.47 -10.14
CA PHE A 187 15.95 0.19 -9.62
C PHE A 187 17.20 -0.24 -10.41
N PRO A 188 17.34 0.16 -11.68
CA PRO A 188 18.33 -0.39 -12.62
C PRO A 188 19.81 -0.13 -12.26
N GLN A 189 20.12 0.39 -11.08
CA GLN A 189 21.48 0.57 -10.57
C GLN A 189 21.71 0.25 -9.08
N GLN A 190 20.84 -0.50 -8.37
CA GLN A 190 21.10 -0.77 -6.95
C GLN A 190 20.72 -2.20 -6.47
N ASP A 191 21.14 -3.21 -7.21
CA ASP A 191 20.90 -4.64 -6.91
C ASP A 191 21.42 -5.13 -5.55
N ALA A 192 22.39 -4.45 -4.93
CA ALA A 192 22.92 -4.86 -3.62
C ALA A 192 22.18 -4.25 -2.43
N PHE A 193 21.23 -3.35 -2.65
CA PHE A 193 20.81 -2.38 -1.64
C PHE A 193 19.57 -2.83 -0.84
N LEU A 194 18.50 -3.22 -1.51
CA LEU A 194 17.28 -3.71 -0.85
C LEU A 194 17.48 -5.09 -0.23
N ASP A 195 18.29 -5.95 -0.86
CA ASP A 195 18.74 -7.22 -0.29
C ASP A 195 19.54 -7.00 1.00
N ARG A 196 20.41 -5.98 1.06
CA ARG A 196 21.13 -5.61 2.28
C ARG A 196 20.26 -4.91 3.33
N ILE A 197 19.22 -4.16 2.96
CA ILE A 197 18.25 -3.63 3.93
C ILE A 197 17.46 -4.77 4.55
N ALA A 198 16.90 -5.66 3.73
CA ALA A 198 16.19 -6.84 4.20
C ALA A 198 17.11 -7.67 5.12
N GLU A 199 18.36 -7.91 4.70
CA GLU A 199 19.36 -8.63 5.49
C GLU A 199 19.74 -7.87 6.78
N THR A 200 19.85 -6.54 6.78
CA THR A 200 20.18 -5.75 7.97
C THR A 200 19.02 -5.69 8.97
N VAL A 201 17.78 -5.62 8.48
CA VAL A 201 16.55 -5.72 9.27
C VAL A 201 16.42 -7.13 9.86
N LEU A 202 16.69 -8.18 9.07
CA LEU A 202 16.71 -9.58 9.49
C LEU A 202 17.83 -9.87 10.51
N ARG A 203 19.05 -9.35 10.30
CA ARG A 203 20.20 -9.56 11.20
C ARG A 203 20.02 -8.85 12.54
N ARG A 204 19.24 -7.77 12.59
CA ARG A 204 18.80 -7.11 13.84
C ARG A 204 17.71 -7.85 14.59
N ALA A 205 16.95 -8.74 13.93
CA ALA A 205 16.05 -9.65 14.63
C ALA A 205 16.80 -10.67 15.51
N ALA A 206 18.13 -10.81 15.33
CA ALA A 206 19.00 -11.72 16.09
C ALA A 206 19.92 -11.03 17.13
N GLY A 207 19.88 -9.69 17.27
CA GLY A 207 20.69 -8.93 18.24
C GLY A 207 19.85 -7.95 19.08
N LYS A 208 20.44 -7.30 20.10
CA LYS A 208 19.72 -6.26 20.87
C LYS A 208 19.29 -5.13 19.92
N PRO A 209 18.00 -4.88 19.71
CA PRO A 209 17.54 -3.96 18.69
C PRO A 209 17.87 -2.52 19.09
N ILE A 210 18.58 -1.80 18.22
CA ILE A 210 18.64 -0.33 18.27
C ILE A 210 17.24 0.17 17.92
N PRO A 211 16.60 1.05 18.70
CA PRO A 211 15.28 1.57 18.35
C PRO A 211 15.32 2.27 17.00
N ASP A 212 14.36 2.00 16.12
CA ASP A 212 14.33 2.52 14.74
C ASP A 212 14.46 4.06 14.70
N ALA A 213 13.82 4.74 15.64
CA ALA A 213 13.90 6.19 15.81
C ALA A 213 15.34 6.70 15.95
N TRP A 214 16.25 5.93 16.56
CA TRP A 214 17.65 6.32 16.75
C TRP A 214 18.44 6.34 15.44
N ILE A 215 18.08 5.51 14.47
CA ILE A 215 18.75 5.50 13.16
C ILE A 215 18.49 6.82 12.45
N LEU A 216 17.24 7.29 12.50
CA LEU A 216 16.77 8.50 11.85
C LEU A 216 17.02 9.78 12.65
N PHE A 217 17.35 9.68 13.95
CA PHE A 217 17.36 10.83 14.87
C PHE A 217 18.36 11.93 14.50
N THR A 218 19.57 11.56 14.07
CA THR A 218 20.64 12.53 13.78
C THR A 218 21.26 12.31 12.40
N SER A 219 21.86 13.35 11.83
CA SER A 219 22.61 13.23 10.58
C SER A 219 23.75 12.20 10.69
N LEU A 220 24.43 12.12 11.86
CA LEU A 220 25.49 11.16 12.12
C LEU A 220 25.01 9.70 12.11
N THR A 221 23.82 9.43 12.66
CA THR A 221 23.25 8.07 12.66
C THR A 221 22.77 7.68 11.27
N ARG A 222 22.17 8.61 10.52
CA ARG A 222 21.81 8.40 9.11
C ARG A 222 23.04 8.17 8.24
N GLU A 223 24.12 8.91 8.43
CA GLU A 223 25.38 8.69 7.74
C GLU A 223 25.95 7.30 8.05
N LYS A 224 26.02 6.94 9.35
CA LYS A 224 26.56 5.64 9.79
C LYS A 224 25.77 4.44 9.29
N PHE A 225 24.44 4.50 9.32
CA PHE A 225 23.59 3.33 9.06
C PHE A 225 22.95 3.32 7.67
N LEU A 226 22.76 4.49 7.08
CA LEU A 226 22.07 4.71 5.81
C LEU A 226 22.95 5.45 4.79
N GLN A 227 24.23 5.67 5.10
CA GLN A 227 25.24 6.26 4.19
C GLN A 227 24.89 7.68 3.71
N ALA A 228 24.05 8.40 4.47
CA ALA A 228 23.53 9.71 4.08
C ALA A 228 22.83 9.69 2.69
N ASP A 229 22.42 8.51 2.22
CA ASP A 229 21.78 8.34 0.92
C ASP A 229 20.27 8.65 1.05
N PRO A 230 19.73 9.58 0.23
CA PRO A 230 18.32 9.98 0.32
C PRO A 230 17.34 8.83 0.11
N VAL A 231 17.63 7.91 -0.83
CA VAL A 231 16.77 6.74 -1.11
C VAL A 231 16.69 5.86 0.13
N ARG A 232 17.83 5.60 0.77
CA ARG A 232 17.96 4.82 2.01
C ARG A 232 17.20 5.42 3.16
N ILE A 233 17.37 6.72 3.36
CA ILE A 233 16.72 7.44 4.43
C ILE A 233 15.21 7.43 4.21
N ALA A 234 14.74 7.75 3.02
CA ALA A 234 13.32 7.82 2.70
C ALA A 234 12.64 6.44 2.77
N ALA A 235 13.29 5.38 2.27
CA ALA A 235 12.79 4.01 2.36
C ALA A 235 12.64 3.57 3.83
N PHE A 236 13.67 3.80 4.64
CA PHE A 236 13.64 3.44 6.05
C PHE A 236 12.61 4.28 6.82
N ALA A 237 12.57 5.60 6.60
CA ALA A 237 11.61 6.49 7.22
C ALA A 237 10.16 6.11 6.88
N THR A 238 9.86 5.80 5.61
CA THR A 238 8.54 5.33 5.19
C THR A 238 8.16 3.99 5.85
N ALA A 239 9.12 3.07 6.01
CA ALA A 239 8.87 1.76 6.61
C ALA A 239 8.63 1.79 8.13
N VAL A 240 9.06 2.86 8.81
CA VAL A 240 8.95 3.00 10.28
C VAL A 240 7.96 4.09 10.71
N GLU A 241 7.37 4.82 9.76
CA GLU A 241 6.31 5.80 10.01
C GLU A 241 5.08 5.09 10.58
N ASP A 242 4.51 5.62 11.67
CA ASP A 242 3.27 5.10 12.24
C ASP A 242 2.07 5.86 11.69
N PHE A 243 1.39 5.26 10.72
CA PHE A 243 0.17 5.82 10.11
C PHE A 243 -1.10 5.55 10.94
N SER A 244 -1.03 4.72 11.99
CA SER A 244 -2.21 4.31 12.74
C SER A 244 -3.05 5.46 13.33
N PRO A 245 -2.47 6.58 13.85
CA PRO A 245 -3.28 7.70 14.32
C PRO A 245 -3.85 8.58 13.20
N LEU A 246 -3.36 8.44 11.96
CA LEU A 246 -3.69 9.31 10.84
C LEU A 246 -4.85 8.77 9.99
N ILE A 247 -4.86 7.46 9.72
CA ILE A 247 -5.81 6.87 8.75
C ILE A 247 -7.27 7.15 9.13
N GLY A 248 -7.63 7.04 10.40
CA GLY A 248 -8.99 7.33 10.87
C GLY A 248 -9.39 8.82 10.83
N ARG A 249 -8.44 9.74 10.63
CA ARG A 249 -8.69 11.19 10.51
C ARG A 249 -8.99 11.61 9.07
N ILE A 250 -8.76 10.74 8.10
CA ILE A 250 -8.99 11.02 6.69
C ILE A 250 -10.50 10.99 6.42
N ILE A 251 -11.09 12.17 6.35
CA ILE A 251 -12.49 12.37 5.96
C ILE A 251 -12.64 12.61 4.45
N THR A 252 -11.54 12.88 3.76
CA THR A 252 -11.51 13.22 2.34
C THR A 252 -12.02 12.05 1.49
N PRO A 253 -12.87 12.31 0.48
CA PRO A 253 -13.19 11.36 -0.58
C PRO A 253 -11.93 10.70 -1.14
N THR A 254 -11.82 9.39 -0.98
CA THR A 254 -10.57 8.67 -1.29
C THR A 254 -10.80 7.60 -2.35
N LEU A 255 -9.93 7.55 -3.36
CA LEU A 255 -9.81 6.43 -4.28
C LEU A 255 -8.51 5.69 -3.98
N ILE A 256 -8.60 4.39 -3.78
CA ILE A 256 -7.47 3.48 -3.60
C ILE A 256 -7.33 2.68 -4.89
N LEU A 257 -6.17 2.76 -5.53
CA LEU A 257 -5.83 2.02 -6.74
C LEU A 257 -4.74 1.01 -6.41
N TRP A 258 -4.95 -0.25 -6.77
CA TRP A 258 -3.98 -1.30 -6.49
C TRP A 258 -3.92 -2.38 -7.55
N GLY A 259 -2.70 -2.80 -7.87
CA GLY A 259 -2.44 -3.92 -8.76
C GLY A 259 -2.66 -5.25 -8.05
N THR A 260 -3.33 -6.20 -8.70
CA THR A 260 -3.55 -7.54 -8.11
C THR A 260 -2.27 -8.38 -8.03
N GLN A 261 -1.20 -7.98 -8.73
CA GLN A 261 0.10 -8.66 -8.76
C GLN A 261 1.21 -7.81 -8.13
N ASP A 262 0.85 -6.79 -7.33
CA ASP A 262 1.82 -5.96 -6.63
C ASP A 262 2.65 -6.81 -5.64
N SER A 263 3.93 -7.00 -5.95
CA SER A 263 4.90 -7.77 -5.15
C SER A 263 5.75 -6.88 -4.25
N ILE A 264 5.56 -5.56 -4.30
CA ILE A 264 6.28 -4.56 -3.52
C ILE A 264 5.38 -4.09 -2.38
N ALA A 265 4.22 -3.51 -2.70
CA ALA A 265 3.24 -3.08 -1.71
C ALA A 265 2.12 -4.11 -1.62
N SER A 266 1.99 -4.74 -0.44
CA SER A 266 1.02 -5.82 -0.23
C SER A 266 -0.41 -5.40 -0.59
N PRO A 267 -1.13 -6.17 -1.44
CA PRO A 267 -2.56 -5.97 -1.69
C PRO A 267 -3.42 -5.92 -0.42
N ARG A 268 -2.97 -6.55 0.69
CA ARG A 268 -3.65 -6.45 1.99
C ARG A 268 -3.75 -5.01 2.49
N THR A 269 -2.79 -4.16 2.15
CA THR A 269 -2.84 -2.72 2.49
C THR A 269 -4.03 -2.03 1.82
N ALA A 270 -4.34 -2.39 0.58
CA ALA A 270 -5.48 -1.80 -0.15
C ALA A 270 -6.80 -2.05 0.58
N THR A 271 -7.02 -3.31 1.00
CA THR A 271 -8.19 -3.71 1.77
C THR A 271 -8.21 -3.06 3.16
N LEU A 272 -7.06 -2.99 3.85
CA LEU A 272 -6.94 -2.26 5.12
C LEU A 272 -7.37 -0.79 4.96
N LEU A 273 -6.79 -0.07 4.00
CA LEU A 273 -7.11 1.34 3.76
C LEU A 273 -8.59 1.53 3.43
N ALA A 274 -9.14 0.68 2.57
CA ALA A 274 -10.55 0.73 2.19
C ALA A 274 -11.49 0.48 3.38
N SER A 275 -11.07 -0.36 4.33
CA SER A 275 -11.85 -0.65 5.53
C SER A 275 -11.78 0.44 6.60
N GLN A 276 -10.70 1.21 6.62
CA GLN A 276 -10.39 2.16 7.69
C GLN A 276 -10.64 3.63 7.31
N ILE A 277 -10.65 3.96 6.02
CA ILE A 277 -10.95 5.30 5.53
C ILE A 277 -12.46 5.38 5.22
N PRO A 278 -13.27 6.18 5.94
CA PRO A 278 -14.73 6.15 5.85
C PRO A 278 -15.30 6.40 4.45
N ASN A 279 -14.64 7.22 3.64
CA ASN A 279 -15.07 7.63 2.30
C ASN A 279 -14.16 7.07 1.20
N ALA A 280 -13.55 5.91 1.43
CA ALA A 280 -12.69 5.25 0.45
C ALA A 280 -13.46 4.34 -0.50
N ARG A 281 -13.03 4.34 -1.76
CA ARG A 281 -13.35 3.34 -2.78
C ARG A 281 -12.10 2.62 -3.19
N LEU A 282 -12.14 1.29 -3.22
CA LEU A 282 -11.04 0.47 -3.70
C LEU A 282 -11.31 0.01 -5.13
N LYS A 283 -10.38 0.30 -6.03
CA LYS A 283 -10.37 -0.20 -7.40
C LYS A 283 -9.14 -1.06 -7.63
N TRP A 284 -9.39 -2.33 -7.96
CA TRP A 284 -8.35 -3.27 -8.36
C TRP A 284 -8.04 -3.14 -9.85
N MET A 285 -6.76 -3.03 -10.18
CA MET A 285 -6.23 -3.09 -11.54
C MET A 285 -5.72 -4.50 -11.79
N LYS A 286 -6.50 -5.27 -12.55
CA LYS A 286 -6.24 -6.71 -12.73
C LYS A 286 -4.97 -6.92 -13.54
N GLY A 287 -4.08 -7.75 -13.00
CA GLY A 287 -2.80 -8.11 -13.65
C GLY A 287 -1.71 -7.04 -13.56
N ALA A 288 -2.01 -5.86 -13.00
CA ALA A 288 -0.98 -4.85 -12.74
C ALA A 288 -0.19 -5.20 -11.47
N GLY A 289 1.08 -4.83 -11.46
CA GLY A 289 2.04 -4.87 -10.37
C GLY A 289 2.04 -3.57 -9.58
N HIS A 290 3.20 -2.96 -9.41
CA HIS A 290 3.40 -1.83 -8.49
C HIS A 290 3.24 -0.46 -9.15
N VAL A 291 3.66 -0.29 -10.41
CA VAL A 291 3.75 1.02 -11.07
C VAL A 291 2.58 1.19 -12.04
N LEU A 292 1.38 1.23 -11.47
CA LEU A 292 0.09 1.14 -12.17
C LEU A 292 -0.04 2.06 -13.39
N MET A 293 0.43 3.30 -13.24
CA MET A 293 0.34 4.34 -14.27
C MET A 293 1.27 4.11 -15.47
N LYS A 294 2.29 3.26 -15.34
CA LYS A 294 3.16 2.84 -16.46
C LYS A 294 2.75 1.50 -17.02
N GLU A 295 2.31 0.59 -16.16
CA GLU A 295 1.94 -0.76 -16.58
C GLU A 295 0.59 -0.78 -17.32
N GLN A 296 -0.36 0.06 -16.89
CA GLN A 296 -1.70 0.16 -17.47
C GLN A 296 -2.17 1.63 -17.54
N PRO A 297 -1.47 2.50 -18.31
CA PRO A 297 -1.66 3.95 -18.32
C PRO A 297 -3.09 4.37 -18.65
N LYS A 298 -3.72 3.72 -19.65
CA LYS A 298 -5.09 4.05 -20.08
C LYS A 298 -6.14 3.73 -19.02
N GLU A 299 -6.03 2.58 -18.36
CA GLU A 299 -6.96 2.19 -17.29
C GLU A 299 -6.77 3.06 -16.05
N PHE A 300 -5.52 3.35 -15.70
CA PHE A 300 -5.18 4.27 -14.62
C PHE A 300 -5.74 5.67 -14.88
N ALA A 301 -5.43 6.27 -16.02
CA ALA A 301 -5.89 7.62 -16.40
C ALA A 301 -7.42 7.72 -16.46
N GLY A 302 -8.07 6.73 -17.08
CA GLY A 302 -9.53 6.69 -17.18
C GLY A 302 -10.20 6.62 -15.80
N THR A 303 -9.69 5.77 -14.91
CA THR A 303 -10.20 5.63 -13.55
C THR A 303 -9.97 6.90 -12.72
N LEU A 304 -8.76 7.47 -12.80
CA LEU A 304 -8.40 8.72 -12.13
C LEU A 304 -9.31 9.86 -12.59
N LEU A 305 -9.43 10.08 -13.90
CA LEU A 305 -10.25 11.15 -14.48
C LEU A 305 -11.73 11.00 -14.13
N ALA A 306 -12.26 9.78 -14.10
CA ALA A 306 -13.64 9.53 -13.70
C ALA A 306 -13.87 10.01 -12.26
N PHE A 307 -12.99 9.63 -11.33
CA PHE A 307 -13.08 10.02 -9.92
C PHE A 307 -12.88 11.52 -9.69
N LEU A 308 -11.96 12.16 -10.43
CA LEU A 308 -11.70 13.60 -10.31
C LEU A 308 -12.87 14.48 -10.78
N ARG A 309 -13.69 13.99 -11.72
CA ARG A 309 -14.82 14.75 -12.31
C ARG A 309 -16.12 14.66 -11.55
N GLU A 310 -16.22 13.76 -10.57
CA GLU A 310 -17.44 13.63 -9.80
C GLU A 310 -17.81 14.94 -9.09
N PRO A 311 -19.11 15.26 -8.99
CA PRO A 311 -19.55 16.46 -8.29
C PRO A 311 -19.29 16.32 -6.79
N ASP A 312 -18.92 17.42 -6.12
CA ASP A 312 -18.59 17.40 -4.69
C ASP A 312 -19.80 16.99 -3.81
N LYS A 313 -21.03 17.15 -4.33
CA LYS A 313 -22.28 16.76 -3.66
C LYS A 313 -22.59 15.25 -3.73
N SER A 314 -21.98 14.47 -4.64
CA SER A 314 -22.22 13.02 -4.72
C SER A 314 -21.47 12.23 -3.63
N LEU A 315 -20.81 12.93 -2.72
CA LEU A 315 -20.08 12.38 -1.59
C LEU A 315 -20.89 12.43 -0.29
N SER A 316 -22.19 12.74 -0.37
CA SER A 316 -23.14 12.44 0.70
C SER A 316 -23.23 10.92 0.86
N ILE A 317 -22.56 10.42 1.91
CA ILE A 317 -22.68 9.08 2.54
C ILE A 317 -23.40 8.07 1.63
N THR A 318 -22.74 7.70 0.55
CA THR A 318 -23.06 6.46 -0.14
C THR A 318 -21.75 5.72 -0.13
N GLN A 319 -21.64 4.76 0.80
CA GLN A 319 -20.66 3.70 0.68
C GLN A 319 -20.86 3.09 -0.70
N VAL A 320 -20.11 3.56 -1.70
CA VAL A 320 -19.90 2.80 -2.93
C VAL A 320 -18.83 1.77 -2.57
N THR A 321 -19.20 0.87 -1.66
CA THR A 321 -18.83 -0.52 -1.81
C THR A 321 -19.26 -0.89 -3.22
N GLU A 322 -18.32 -0.95 -4.17
CA GLU A 322 -18.53 -1.76 -5.36
C GLU A 322 -18.89 -3.17 -4.83
N THR A 323 -20.20 -3.46 -4.83
CA THR A 323 -20.81 -4.74 -4.47
C THR A 323 -20.54 -5.27 -3.05
N ALA A 324 -20.75 -4.45 -2.01
CA ALA A 324 -21.55 -5.00 -0.91
C ALA A 324 -22.99 -4.91 -1.41
N GLY A 325 -23.41 -5.92 -2.17
CA GLY A 325 -24.84 -6.10 -2.43
C GLY A 325 -25.58 -5.95 -1.11
N SER A 326 -26.75 -5.34 -1.14
CA SER A 326 -27.66 -5.37 -0.01
C SER A 326 -27.98 -6.83 0.32
N PHE A 327 -27.11 -7.49 1.09
CA PHE A 327 -27.34 -8.84 1.59
C PHE A 327 -28.19 -8.71 2.86
N ALA A 328 -29.41 -8.23 2.67
CA ALA A 328 -30.56 -8.73 3.40
C ALA A 328 -31.08 -9.95 2.60
N ALA A 329 -31.50 -11.08 3.16
CA ALA A 329 -31.71 -11.42 4.55
C ALA A 329 -32.06 -12.92 4.68
N ILE A 330 -31.20 -13.84 4.21
CA ILE A 330 -31.38 -15.27 4.50
C ILE A 330 -30.03 -15.86 4.83
N SER A 331 -29.90 -16.30 6.08
CA SER A 331 -28.76 -17.08 6.53
C SER A 331 -28.66 -18.38 5.74
N LYS A 332 -27.44 -18.78 5.40
CA LYS A 332 -27.15 -20.08 4.77
C LYS A 332 -27.12 -21.22 5.81
N GLY A 333 -27.58 -20.98 7.04
CA GLY A 333 -27.45 -21.91 8.16
C GLY A 333 -26.06 -21.88 8.78
N THR A 334 -25.67 -22.99 9.42
CA THR A 334 -24.31 -23.18 9.93
C THR A 334 -23.37 -23.61 8.81
N GLY A 335 -22.36 -22.79 8.51
CA GLY A 335 -21.27 -23.16 7.61
C GLY A 335 -20.28 -24.09 8.31
N ARG A 336 -19.94 -25.23 7.71
CA ARG A 336 -18.98 -26.19 8.28
C ARG A 336 -17.88 -26.53 7.28
N CYS A 337 -16.64 -26.51 7.75
CA CYS A 337 -15.48 -27.09 7.08
C CYS A 337 -14.85 -28.11 8.04
N GLN A 338 -14.70 -29.35 7.57
CA GLN A 338 -14.06 -30.41 8.35
C GLN A 338 -13.17 -31.26 7.45
N ASP A 339 -11.90 -31.42 7.82
CA ASP A 339 -10.92 -32.26 7.10
C ASP A 339 -10.79 -31.91 5.61
N GLN A 340 -10.92 -30.62 5.29
CA GLN A 340 -11.02 -30.11 3.92
C GLN A 340 -9.92 -29.09 3.62
N SER A 341 -9.72 -28.82 2.33
CA SER A 341 -8.83 -27.76 1.86
C SER A 341 -9.54 -26.87 0.85
N CYS A 342 -9.10 -25.62 0.72
CA CYS A 342 -9.57 -24.67 -0.30
C CYS A 342 -11.09 -24.38 -0.24
N THR A 343 -11.65 -24.29 0.97
CA THR A 343 -13.07 -23.97 1.18
C THR A 343 -13.28 -22.45 1.21
N VAL A 344 -14.34 -21.96 0.54
CA VAL A 344 -14.69 -20.54 0.51
C VAL A 344 -16.08 -20.34 1.13
N PHE A 345 -16.17 -19.43 2.10
CA PHE A 345 -17.41 -18.95 2.69
C PHE A 345 -17.65 -17.50 2.27
N GLU A 346 -18.87 -17.21 1.81
CA GLU A 346 -19.29 -15.86 1.43
C GLU A 346 -20.77 -15.65 1.73
N GLY A 347 -21.15 -14.47 2.22
CA GLY A 347 -22.53 -14.13 2.58
C GLY A 347 -22.85 -14.33 4.07
N SER A 348 -24.14 -14.52 4.38
CA SER A 348 -24.63 -14.58 5.78
C SER A 348 -24.78 -16.01 6.30
N TYR A 349 -24.36 -16.25 7.54
CA TYR A 349 -24.43 -17.55 8.24
C TYR A 349 -24.90 -17.36 9.68
N ASP A 350 -25.49 -18.40 10.27
CA ASP A 350 -25.89 -18.42 11.69
C ASP A 350 -24.67 -18.62 12.60
N ALA A 351 -23.70 -19.40 12.11
CA ALA A 351 -22.40 -19.65 12.69
C ALA A 351 -21.49 -20.27 11.62
N ILE A 352 -20.17 -20.17 11.79
CA ILE A 352 -19.19 -20.90 10.98
C ILE A 352 -18.28 -21.72 11.89
N GLU A 353 -18.12 -23.00 11.56
CA GLU A 353 -17.26 -23.96 12.28
C GLU A 353 -16.22 -24.54 11.31
N ILE A 354 -14.94 -24.41 11.66
CA ILE A 354 -13.82 -24.84 10.82
C ILE A 354 -12.89 -25.70 11.69
N THR A 355 -12.72 -26.96 11.32
CA THR A 355 -11.90 -27.93 12.07
C THR A 355 -10.98 -28.69 11.13
N ASN A 356 -9.68 -28.70 11.43
CA ASN A 356 -8.66 -29.40 10.65
C ASN A 356 -8.72 -29.09 9.14
N CYS A 357 -8.92 -27.81 8.79
CA CYS A 357 -8.99 -27.34 7.41
C CYS A 357 -7.78 -26.49 7.02
N ARG A 358 -7.41 -26.53 5.74
CA ARG A 358 -6.31 -25.72 5.18
C ARG A 358 -6.80 -24.79 4.09
N SER A 359 -6.23 -23.58 4.03
CA SER A 359 -6.53 -22.60 2.97
C SER A 359 -8.02 -22.26 2.89
N VAL A 360 -8.66 -22.05 4.03
CA VAL A 360 -10.06 -21.61 4.07
C VAL A 360 -10.12 -20.10 3.88
N LEU A 361 -11.04 -19.61 3.06
CA LEU A 361 -11.28 -18.19 2.85
C LEU A 361 -12.70 -17.82 3.33
N LEU A 362 -12.79 -16.86 4.25
CA LEU A 362 -14.03 -16.17 4.60
C LEU A 362 -13.98 -14.79 3.96
N LYS A 363 -14.82 -14.55 2.96
CA LYS A 363 -14.83 -13.29 2.22
C LYS A 363 -16.21 -12.67 2.27
N ASN A 364 -16.31 -11.41 2.68
CA ASN A 364 -17.58 -10.69 2.79
C ASN A 364 -18.62 -11.45 3.63
N VAL A 365 -18.17 -12.11 4.70
CA VAL A 365 -19.03 -12.91 5.57
C VAL A 365 -19.69 -12.04 6.62
N ARG A 366 -20.96 -12.33 6.92
CA ARG A 366 -21.66 -11.83 8.11
C ARG A 366 -22.14 -13.01 8.95
N THR A 367 -21.66 -13.13 10.18
CA THR A 367 -22.04 -14.23 11.07
C THR A 367 -21.93 -13.82 12.53
N PRO A 368 -22.83 -14.24 13.43
CA PRO A 368 -22.70 -14.00 14.86
C PRO A 368 -21.41 -14.61 15.45
N SER A 369 -20.96 -15.77 14.96
CA SER A 369 -19.73 -16.39 15.45
C SER A 369 -18.98 -17.21 14.41
N VAL A 370 -17.66 -17.32 14.65
CA VAL A 370 -16.74 -18.21 13.93
C VAL A 370 -15.89 -18.96 14.94
N ARG A 371 -15.82 -20.29 14.81
CA ARG A 371 -14.95 -21.17 15.60
C ARG A 371 -13.97 -21.88 14.69
N ILE A 372 -12.67 -21.76 14.99
CA ILE A 372 -11.58 -22.26 14.17
C ILE A 372 -10.66 -23.11 15.04
N LEU A 373 -10.47 -24.37 14.66
CA LEU A 373 -9.65 -25.35 15.36
C LEU A 373 -8.68 -26.02 14.39
N GLU A 374 -7.39 -26.07 14.73
CA GLU A 374 -6.34 -26.77 13.98
C GLU A 374 -6.32 -26.42 12.47
N SER A 375 -6.56 -25.15 12.14
CA SER A 375 -6.83 -24.75 10.75
C SER A 375 -6.03 -23.52 10.30
N SER A 376 -5.91 -23.34 8.98
CA SER A 376 -5.42 -22.10 8.36
C SER A 376 -6.53 -21.36 7.62
N VAL A 377 -6.78 -20.11 8.03
CA VAL A 377 -7.94 -19.33 7.57
C VAL A 377 -7.55 -17.90 7.21
N ILE A 378 -7.99 -17.44 6.05
CA ILE A 378 -7.94 -16.03 5.63
C ILE A 378 -9.35 -15.45 5.77
N ILE A 379 -9.48 -14.30 6.41
CA ILE A 379 -10.73 -13.58 6.59
C ILE A 379 -10.60 -12.18 5.98
N GLU A 380 -11.47 -11.86 5.03
CA GLU A 380 -11.45 -10.58 4.30
C GLU A 380 -12.81 -9.89 4.40
N ASN A 381 -12.81 -8.60 4.76
CA ASN A 381 -13.99 -7.72 4.77
C ASN A 381 -15.24 -8.35 5.43
N SER A 382 -15.05 -9.02 6.56
CA SER A 382 -16.12 -9.79 7.21
C SER A 382 -16.55 -9.17 8.55
N HIS A 383 -17.83 -9.34 8.88
CA HIS A 383 -18.45 -8.90 10.13
C HIS A 383 -18.76 -10.12 10.99
N ILE A 384 -18.06 -10.26 12.11
CA ILE A 384 -18.23 -11.38 13.04
C ILE A 384 -18.78 -10.84 14.36
N GLY A 385 -20.00 -11.23 14.73
CA GLY A 385 -20.69 -10.74 15.92
C GLY A 385 -22.01 -10.02 15.64
N PRO A 386 -22.72 -9.60 16.70
CA PRO A 386 -22.37 -9.80 18.11
C PRO A 386 -22.71 -11.21 18.63
N ASN A 387 -21.84 -11.78 19.47
CA ASN A 387 -22.09 -13.00 20.27
C ASN A 387 -21.28 -12.94 21.59
N LYS A 388 -21.47 -13.88 22.52
CA LYS A 388 -20.67 -13.97 23.75
C LYS A 388 -19.18 -14.07 23.43
N THR A 389 -18.83 -14.95 22.49
CA THR A 389 -17.52 -15.01 21.84
C THR A 389 -17.71 -14.96 20.34
N ALA A 390 -17.23 -13.90 19.69
CA ALA A 390 -17.45 -13.72 18.25
C ALA A 390 -16.48 -14.56 17.41
N LEU A 391 -15.17 -14.46 17.68
CA LEU A 391 -14.15 -15.30 17.04
C LEU A 391 -13.42 -16.15 18.07
N SER A 392 -13.41 -17.46 17.89
CA SER A 392 -12.60 -18.38 18.70
C SER A 392 -11.58 -19.12 17.82
N ALA A 393 -10.30 -19.04 18.21
CA ALA A 393 -9.19 -19.67 17.52
C ALA A 393 -8.40 -20.58 18.48
N CYS A 394 -8.24 -21.84 18.11
CA CYS A 394 -7.45 -22.83 18.84
C CYS A 394 -6.46 -23.52 17.89
N ARG A 395 -5.17 -23.51 18.23
CA ARG A 395 -4.09 -24.14 17.46
C ARG A 395 -4.14 -23.84 15.96
N SER A 396 -4.43 -22.59 15.61
CA SER A 396 -4.74 -22.16 14.23
C SER A 396 -3.90 -20.96 13.77
N GLU A 397 -3.73 -20.80 12.45
CA GLU A 397 -3.16 -19.60 11.84
C GLU A 397 -4.26 -18.83 11.11
N ILE A 398 -4.49 -17.58 11.52
CA ILE A 398 -5.56 -16.76 10.95
C ILE A 398 -5.00 -15.41 10.52
N VAL A 399 -5.28 -15.05 9.26
CA VAL A 399 -4.96 -13.75 8.68
C VAL A 399 -6.28 -13.02 8.42
N LEU A 400 -6.48 -11.87 9.06
CA LEU A 400 -7.69 -11.06 8.93
C LEU A 400 -7.36 -9.69 8.33
N THR A 401 -8.11 -9.29 7.31
CA THR A 401 -7.92 -7.99 6.65
C THR A 401 -9.26 -7.31 6.44
N GLY A 402 -9.43 -6.13 7.02
CA GLY A 402 -10.68 -5.37 7.02
C GLY A 402 -11.80 -6.03 7.81
N GLY A 403 -12.91 -5.30 7.94
CA GLY A 403 -14.10 -5.78 8.63
C GLY A 403 -14.12 -5.48 10.14
N ARG A 404 -15.01 -6.18 10.84
CA ARG A 404 -15.34 -5.90 12.24
C ARG A 404 -15.59 -7.19 13.03
N ILE A 405 -15.07 -7.24 14.24
CA ILE A 405 -15.34 -8.31 15.21
C ILE A 405 -15.90 -7.66 16.47
N GLU A 406 -17.08 -8.09 16.90
CA GLU A 406 -17.69 -7.54 18.12
C GLU A 406 -18.39 -8.59 18.98
N GLY A 407 -18.29 -8.46 20.31
CA GLY A 407 -18.92 -9.40 21.24
C GLY A 407 -18.77 -9.01 22.71
N GLU A 408 -19.23 -9.85 23.63
CA GLU A 408 -18.84 -9.71 25.05
C GLU A 408 -17.32 -9.89 25.16
N ILE A 409 -16.81 -11.00 24.60
CA ILE A 409 -15.40 -11.18 24.26
C ILE A 409 -15.28 -11.25 22.73
N ALA A 410 -14.63 -10.29 22.08
CA ALA A 410 -14.60 -10.24 20.62
C ALA A 410 -13.74 -11.38 20.04
N VAL A 411 -12.54 -11.60 20.59
CA VAL A 411 -11.64 -12.68 20.14
C VAL A 411 -11.12 -13.50 21.32
N THR A 412 -11.21 -14.83 21.22
CA THR A 412 -10.46 -15.76 22.08
C THR A 412 -9.41 -16.51 21.27
N SER A 413 -8.20 -16.64 21.82
CA SER A 413 -7.07 -17.29 21.16
C SER A 413 -6.36 -18.26 22.09
N GLU A 414 -6.12 -19.47 21.63
CA GLU A 414 -5.35 -20.52 22.31
C GLU A 414 -4.33 -21.10 21.33
N GLU A 415 -3.04 -21.07 21.67
CA GLU A 415 -1.93 -21.59 20.82
C GLU A 415 -2.02 -21.18 19.34
N SER A 416 -2.57 -20.00 19.07
CA SER A 416 -2.89 -19.54 17.72
C SER A 416 -2.05 -18.33 17.33
N ARG A 417 -1.86 -18.18 16.03
CA ARG A 417 -1.23 -17.01 15.42
C ARG A 417 -2.31 -16.20 14.71
N LEU A 418 -2.48 -14.95 15.10
CA LEU A 418 -3.48 -14.04 14.54
C LEU A 418 -2.79 -12.79 13.98
N ASP A 419 -3.05 -12.48 12.71
CA ASP A 419 -2.56 -11.29 12.02
C ASP A 419 -3.76 -10.43 11.57
N PHE A 420 -3.99 -9.32 12.27
CA PHE A 420 -5.07 -8.38 12.00
C PHE A 420 -4.54 -7.17 11.22
N ALA A 421 -5.24 -6.79 10.15
CA ALA A 421 -4.95 -5.60 9.35
C ALA A 421 -6.24 -4.82 9.08
N GLY A 422 -6.39 -3.61 9.66
CA GLY A 422 -7.60 -2.79 9.48
C GLY A 422 -8.86 -3.42 10.05
N VAL A 423 -8.75 -4.33 11.02
CA VAL A 423 -9.91 -4.97 11.65
C VAL A 423 -10.34 -4.14 12.85
N THR A 424 -11.61 -3.74 12.89
CA THR A 424 -12.17 -3.09 14.08
C THR A 424 -12.58 -4.15 15.09
N ILE A 425 -12.06 -4.09 16.32
CA ILE A 425 -12.34 -5.10 17.36
C ILE A 425 -13.00 -4.44 18.56
N VAL A 426 -14.22 -4.86 18.89
CA VAL A 426 -15.02 -4.26 19.98
C VAL A 426 -15.49 -5.32 20.96
N GLY A 427 -14.97 -5.26 22.18
CA GLY A 427 -15.35 -6.17 23.27
C GLY A 427 -16.01 -5.42 24.42
N LYS A 428 -17.16 -5.89 24.91
CA LYS A 428 -17.77 -5.28 26.11
C LYS A 428 -17.07 -5.67 27.40
N GLU A 429 -16.54 -6.90 27.48
CA GLU A 429 -15.68 -7.35 28.57
C GLU A 429 -14.20 -7.29 28.16
N ALA A 430 -13.88 -7.80 26.98
CA ALA A 430 -12.53 -7.83 26.42
C ALA A 430 -12.55 -7.86 24.89
N ALA A 431 -11.69 -7.06 24.25
CA ALA A 431 -11.45 -7.14 22.82
C ALA A 431 -10.71 -8.43 22.45
N VAL A 432 -9.69 -8.80 23.22
CA VAL A 432 -8.93 -10.05 22.98
C VAL A 432 -8.58 -10.73 24.30
N LYS A 433 -8.92 -12.01 24.41
CA LYS A 433 -8.55 -12.87 25.54
C LYS A 433 -7.72 -14.06 25.06
N VAL A 434 -6.51 -14.19 25.59
CA VAL A 434 -5.66 -15.37 25.35
C VAL A 434 -5.98 -16.41 26.41
N LEU A 435 -6.22 -17.65 26.01
CA LEU A 435 -6.46 -18.76 26.93
C LEU A 435 -5.12 -19.44 27.25
N ALA A 436 -4.95 -19.87 28.50
CA ALA A 436 -3.77 -20.61 28.90
C ALA A 436 -3.80 -21.99 28.25
N SER A 437 -2.69 -22.35 27.59
CA SER A 437 -2.38 -23.73 27.22
C SER A 437 -0.96 -24.04 27.73
N GLU A 438 -0.77 -25.24 28.24
CA GLU A 438 0.52 -25.77 28.70
C GLU A 438 1.11 -26.64 27.59
N ASP A 439 2.36 -26.36 27.17
CA ASP A 439 3.08 -27.29 26.30
C ASP A 439 3.31 -28.61 27.05
N PRO A 440 2.77 -29.75 26.58
CA PRO A 440 2.90 -31.03 27.27
C PRO A 440 4.35 -31.50 27.45
N ARG A 441 5.30 -30.96 26.66
CA ARG A 441 6.72 -31.32 26.71
C ARG A 441 7.57 -30.42 27.59
N SER A 442 7.15 -29.16 27.81
CA SER A 442 7.94 -28.18 28.56
C SER A 442 7.23 -27.60 29.79
N GLY A 443 5.93 -27.85 29.95
CA GLY A 443 5.10 -27.25 31.00
C GLY A 443 5.00 -25.72 30.91
N ARG A 444 5.46 -25.11 29.81
CA ARG A 444 5.47 -23.65 29.61
C ARG A 444 4.28 -23.24 28.77
N SER A 445 3.71 -22.07 29.10
CA SER A 445 2.66 -21.47 28.31
C SER A 445 3.21 -20.98 26.97
N VAL A 446 2.58 -21.38 25.86
CA VAL A 446 2.91 -20.87 24.52
C VAL A 446 2.14 -19.57 24.31
N PRO A 447 2.80 -18.39 24.25
CA PRO A 447 2.10 -17.14 24.05
C PRO A 447 1.46 -17.10 22.65
N ALA A 448 0.21 -16.64 22.57
CA ALA A 448 -0.41 -16.36 21.27
C ALA A 448 0.38 -15.27 20.53
N ALA A 449 0.67 -15.51 19.25
CA ALA A 449 1.39 -14.56 18.42
C ALA A 449 0.38 -13.63 17.72
N LEU A 450 0.18 -12.44 18.28
CA LEU A 450 -0.81 -11.48 17.82
C LEU A 450 -0.12 -10.29 17.14
N PHE A 451 -0.52 -10.00 15.90
CA PHE A 451 -0.02 -8.86 15.12
C PHE A 451 -1.19 -7.97 14.74
N PHE A 452 -1.01 -6.66 14.93
CA PHE A 452 -2.01 -5.67 14.57
C PHE A 452 -1.39 -4.68 13.58
N SER A 453 -2.10 -4.35 12.51
CA SER A 453 -1.77 -3.28 11.58
C SER A 453 -2.97 -2.35 11.51
N VAL A 454 -2.86 -1.18 12.17
CA VAL A 454 -3.89 -0.13 12.20
C VAL A 454 -5.28 -0.69 12.55
N CYS A 455 -5.37 -1.35 13.70
CA CYS A 455 -6.62 -1.94 14.17
C CYS A 455 -7.25 -1.04 15.25
N PRO A 456 -8.43 -0.45 15.02
CA PRO A 456 -9.18 0.22 16.08
C PRO A 456 -9.69 -0.81 17.08
N ILE A 457 -9.39 -0.58 18.35
CA ILE A 457 -9.81 -1.43 19.45
C ILE A 457 -10.67 -0.63 20.41
N GLN A 458 -11.75 -1.24 20.89
CA GLN A 458 -12.56 -0.71 21.96
C GLN A 458 -12.93 -1.80 22.97
N SER A 459 -12.50 -1.62 24.21
CA SER A 459 -12.84 -2.44 25.37
C SER A 459 -12.83 -1.58 26.65
N PRO A 460 -13.29 -2.09 27.81
CA PRO A 460 -13.09 -1.40 29.09
C PRO A 460 -11.63 -1.18 29.48
N ARG A 461 -10.69 -1.95 28.90
CA ARG A 461 -9.26 -1.94 29.27
C ARG A 461 -8.38 -1.20 28.26
N TYR A 462 -8.86 -0.99 27.04
CA TYR A 462 -8.13 -0.31 26.00
C TYR A 462 -9.07 0.35 24.97
N SER A 463 -8.79 1.60 24.63
CA SER A 463 -9.42 2.31 23.52
C SER A 463 -8.37 3.06 22.73
N GLY A 464 -8.27 2.78 21.43
CA GLY A 464 -7.26 3.36 20.56
C GLY A 464 -6.90 2.46 19.38
N TYR A 465 -5.78 2.77 18.72
CA TYR A 465 -5.26 1.97 17.61
C TYR A 465 -4.12 1.07 18.07
N LEU A 466 -4.21 -0.22 17.74
CA LEU A 466 -3.09 -1.13 17.83
C LEU A 466 -2.35 -1.24 16.49
N HIS A 467 -1.05 -0.99 16.56
CA HIS A 467 -0.07 -1.28 15.52
C HIS A 467 1.13 -2.00 16.17
N GLY A 468 1.53 -3.14 15.62
CA GLY A 468 2.64 -3.96 16.08
C GLY A 468 2.28 -5.32 16.69
N ALA A 469 3.31 -6.07 17.05
CA ALA A 469 3.18 -7.31 17.79
C ALA A 469 2.73 -7.03 19.24
N ARG A 470 1.86 -7.87 19.78
CA ARG A 470 1.40 -7.79 21.18
C ARG A 470 1.45 -9.16 21.83
N VAL A 471 1.97 -9.18 23.05
CA VAL A 471 1.84 -10.32 23.96
C VAL A 471 0.71 -9.99 24.91
N ILE A 472 -0.38 -10.76 24.84
CA ILE A 472 -1.52 -10.66 25.74
C ILE A 472 -1.44 -11.85 26.71
N LEU A 473 -1.39 -11.55 28.01
CA LEU A 473 -1.34 -12.58 29.04
C LEU A 473 -2.77 -13.07 29.37
N PRO A 474 -2.96 -14.36 29.73
CA PRO A 474 -4.29 -14.89 30.02
C PRO A 474 -5.06 -14.16 31.13
N ASP A 475 -4.36 -13.63 32.12
CA ASP A 475 -4.89 -12.84 33.24
C ASP A 475 -5.08 -11.35 32.90
N ARG A 476 -4.54 -10.89 31.76
CA ARG A 476 -4.60 -9.49 31.30
C ARG A 476 -5.15 -9.37 29.88
N PRO A 477 -6.45 -9.70 29.65
CA PRO A 477 -7.09 -9.45 28.38
C PRO A 477 -7.07 -7.97 27.99
N LEU A 478 -7.11 -7.74 26.67
CA LEU A 478 -7.15 -6.43 26.01
C LEU A 478 -8.55 -5.83 26.03
#